data_AF-A0A7C5MQ40-F1
#
_entry.id   AF-A0A7C5MQ40-F1
#
_cell.length_a   1.000
_cell.length_b   1.000
_cell.length_c   1.000
_cell.angle_alpha   90.00
_cell.angle_beta   90.00
_cell.angle_gamma   90.00
#
_symmetry.space_group_name_H-M   'P 1'
#
loop_
_entity.id
_entity.type
_entity.pdbx_description
1 polymer ?
#
loop_
_entity_poly.entity_id
_entity_poly.type
_entity_poly.pdbx_seq_one_letter_code
_entity_poly.pdbx_strand_id
1 'polypeptide(L)'
;MITLYTPATGFPDLEVKIAYGLARVAIESGFEPTIITQKGFYQIEIKNFSSDKFSKSFLMFLNRLLSSDKFYYLGVRTKDRTKYPVTEEVFKEIQQFLQNYGFEQIFSLRQISDFNFKKGIFCGHKNIKKFGGRSGLIFLSSFHAGKPYFRDNIFDKFNLNLCEICGYLAVLGLYSFGFIIQMGSGKNKKYVITLPIPEVDIGMNQLYVLMSLQKRLHNFWLSDLLPMKTFLIGLLAKVPSLSEIINELQLQFHLTLVSKEDNRGDRVERTAFVDALAFSKYISVSPYNIVTVENLLGNYIIKPKISSLLELVTSLDNYDRISLLKFARLYVQETSTNNWTNLLYLETANYLLREVAMIKEEIIKNEAVRSIAKTLGYFVWNEDYQNYSYADSLRNAKTEKDV
;
A
#
# COMPACT_ATOMS: atom_id res chain seq x y z
N MET A 1 25.25 11.10 -18.73
CA MET A 1 24.35 10.12 -18.09
C MET A 1 25.10 9.51 -16.93
N ILE A 2 24.44 9.21 -15.82
CA ILE A 2 25.03 8.49 -14.69
C ILE A 2 24.09 7.40 -14.18
N THR A 3 24.65 6.40 -13.53
CA THR A 3 23.94 5.31 -12.88
C THR A 3 24.28 5.33 -11.39
N LEU A 4 23.26 5.46 -10.55
CA LEU A 4 23.38 5.36 -9.10
C LEU A 4 22.72 4.06 -8.62
N TYR A 5 23.27 3.44 -7.58
CA TYR A 5 22.80 2.18 -7.02
C TYR A 5 22.39 2.35 -5.58
N THR A 6 21.20 1.86 -5.22
CA THR A 6 20.83 1.78 -3.81
C THR A 6 21.71 0.78 -3.06
N PRO A 7 21.88 0.91 -1.73
CA PRO A 7 22.95 0.23 -1.01
C PRO A 7 22.75 -1.29 -0.81
N ALA A 8 21.72 -1.90 -1.38
CA ALA A 8 21.43 -3.33 -1.30
C ALA A 8 21.36 -3.84 0.15
N THR A 9 20.61 -3.10 0.97
CA THR A 9 20.40 -3.39 2.39
C THR A 9 19.78 -4.77 2.62
N GLY A 10 19.00 -5.29 1.68
CA GLY A 10 18.18 -6.49 1.90
C GLY A 10 16.85 -6.20 2.59
N PHE A 11 16.48 -4.93 2.77
CA PHE A 11 15.13 -4.52 3.16
C PHE A 11 14.44 -3.83 1.96
N PRO A 12 13.52 -4.51 1.25
CA PRO A 12 12.90 -3.97 0.04
C PRO A 12 12.20 -2.62 0.26
N ASP A 13 11.55 -2.44 1.41
CA ASP A 13 10.85 -1.20 1.76
C ASP A 13 11.81 -0.01 1.96
N LEU A 14 13.04 -0.28 2.38
CA LEU A 14 14.08 0.74 2.55
C LEU A 14 14.74 1.09 1.22
N GLU A 15 15.09 0.07 0.43
CA GLU A 15 15.72 0.24 -0.88
C GLU A 15 14.86 1.10 -1.80
N VAL A 16 13.56 0.80 -1.88
CA VAL A 16 12.64 1.56 -2.75
C VAL A 16 12.50 3.02 -2.27
N LYS A 17 12.50 3.27 -0.95
CA LYS A 17 12.46 4.64 -0.41
C LYS A 17 13.74 5.42 -0.74
N ILE A 18 14.90 4.78 -0.68
CA ILE A 18 16.16 5.41 -1.09
C ILE A 18 16.16 5.69 -2.59
N ALA A 19 15.70 4.73 -3.41
CA ALA A 19 15.57 4.91 -4.86
C ALA A 19 14.66 6.10 -5.20
N TYR A 20 13.49 6.17 -4.57
CA TYR A 20 12.58 7.30 -4.69
C TYR A 20 13.17 8.61 -4.20
N GLY A 21 13.95 8.59 -3.11
CA GLY A 21 14.68 9.76 -2.63
C GLY A 21 15.66 10.29 -3.68
N LEU A 22 16.46 9.40 -4.29
CA LEU A 22 17.40 9.76 -5.35
C LEU A 22 16.67 10.29 -6.59
N ALA A 23 15.59 9.64 -7.01
CA ALA A 23 14.76 10.10 -8.12
C ALA A 23 14.13 11.47 -7.84
N ARG A 24 13.68 11.73 -6.60
CA ARG A 24 13.14 13.06 -6.22
C ARG A 24 14.19 14.15 -6.36
N VAL A 25 15.42 13.90 -5.92
CA VAL A 25 16.54 14.84 -6.06
C VAL A 25 16.87 15.07 -7.53
N ALA A 26 16.86 14.03 -8.36
CA ALA A 26 17.08 14.15 -9.80
C ALA A 26 16.04 15.05 -10.47
N ILE A 27 14.75 14.81 -10.19
CA ILE A 27 13.62 15.61 -10.70
C ILE A 27 13.78 17.08 -10.31
N GLU A 28 14.06 17.37 -9.03
CA GLU A 28 14.23 18.75 -8.56
C GLU A 28 15.43 19.45 -9.19
N SER A 29 16.46 18.68 -9.56
CA SER A 29 17.65 19.19 -10.24
C SER A 29 17.42 19.47 -11.73
N GLY A 30 16.22 19.19 -12.25
CA GLY A 30 15.89 19.31 -13.67
C GLY A 30 16.45 18.16 -14.52
N PHE A 31 16.71 16.99 -13.92
CA PHE A 31 17.16 15.80 -14.64
C PHE A 31 16.01 14.81 -14.84
N GLU A 32 16.23 13.87 -15.75
CA GLU A 32 15.28 12.79 -16.06
C GLU A 32 15.76 11.47 -15.42
N PRO A 33 15.21 11.06 -14.27
CA PRO A 33 15.53 9.77 -13.68
C PRO A 33 14.67 8.64 -14.26
N THR A 34 15.25 7.44 -14.31
CA THR A 34 14.55 6.16 -14.49
C THR A 34 14.99 5.22 -13.37
N ILE A 35 14.03 4.63 -12.66
CA ILE A 35 14.29 3.60 -11.64
C ILE A 35 14.20 2.25 -12.33
N ILE A 36 15.30 1.52 -12.34
CA ILE A 36 15.42 0.17 -12.88
C ILE A 36 15.40 -0.83 -11.73
N THR A 37 14.51 -1.80 -11.84
CA THR A 37 14.32 -2.83 -10.81
C THR A 37 15.44 -3.88 -10.90
N GLN A 38 16.07 -4.19 -9.76
CA GLN A 38 17.07 -5.26 -9.65
C GLN A 38 16.69 -6.20 -8.51
N LYS A 39 17.24 -7.42 -8.50
CA LYS A 39 16.98 -8.39 -7.44
C LYS A 39 17.57 -7.91 -6.11
N GLY A 40 16.74 -7.27 -5.27
CA GLY A 40 17.08 -6.85 -3.90
C GLY A 40 17.62 -5.42 -3.75
N PHE A 41 17.74 -4.65 -4.84
CA PHE A 41 18.14 -3.23 -4.84
C PHE A 41 17.62 -2.55 -6.11
N TYR A 42 17.93 -1.27 -6.31
CA TYR A 42 17.51 -0.49 -7.47
C TYR A 42 18.69 0.24 -8.11
N GLN A 43 18.60 0.39 -9.42
CA GLN A 43 19.45 1.24 -10.23
C GLN A 43 18.68 2.50 -10.61
N ILE A 44 19.30 3.67 -10.51
CA ILE A 44 18.71 4.95 -10.89
C ILE A 44 19.58 5.54 -11.99
N GLU A 45 19.04 5.53 -13.21
CA GLU A 45 19.66 6.15 -14.37
C GLU A 45 19.23 7.60 -14.49
N ILE A 46 20.20 8.52 -14.59
CA ILE A 46 19.93 9.96 -14.66
C ILE A 46 20.58 10.55 -15.91
N LYS A 47 19.75 11.09 -16.81
CA LYS A 47 20.20 11.81 -18.01
C LYS A 47 20.64 13.23 -17.68
N ASN A 48 21.59 13.77 -18.45
CA ASN A 48 22.09 15.15 -18.33
C ASN A 48 22.61 15.55 -16.93
N PHE A 49 23.11 14.56 -16.19
CA PHE A 49 23.52 14.71 -14.80
C PHE A 49 24.67 15.71 -14.59
N SER A 50 24.54 16.52 -13.52
CA SER A 50 25.58 17.38 -12.99
C SER A 50 25.65 17.23 -11.46
N SER A 51 26.82 16.84 -10.96
CA SER A 51 27.07 16.58 -9.54
C SER A 51 26.74 17.77 -8.64
N ASP A 52 27.17 18.97 -9.05
CA ASP A 52 26.97 20.21 -8.30
C ASP A 52 25.48 20.56 -8.18
N LYS A 53 24.74 20.51 -9.30
CA LYS A 53 23.28 20.74 -9.30
C LYS A 53 22.56 19.71 -8.43
N PHE A 54 22.92 18.43 -8.56
CA PHE A 54 22.31 17.36 -7.78
C PHE A 54 22.52 17.55 -6.27
N SER A 55 23.76 17.85 -5.88
CA SER A 55 24.14 18.10 -4.49
C SER A 55 23.43 19.34 -3.94
N LYS A 56 23.36 20.43 -4.70
CA LYS A 56 22.62 21.64 -4.31
C LYS A 56 21.14 21.38 -4.09
N SER A 57 20.49 20.62 -4.97
CA SER A 57 19.07 20.25 -4.81
C SER A 57 18.85 19.39 -3.57
N PHE A 58 19.73 18.42 -3.30
CA PHE A 58 19.64 17.62 -2.07
C PHE A 58 19.81 18.49 -0.82
N LEU A 59 20.81 19.37 -0.78
CA LEU A 59 21.01 20.31 0.32
C LEU A 59 19.79 21.22 0.51
N MET A 60 19.14 21.67 -0.57
CA MET A 60 17.89 22.42 -0.48
C MET A 60 16.80 21.62 0.23
N PHE A 61 16.64 20.32 -0.06
CA PHE A 61 15.69 19.47 0.65
C PHE A 61 16.03 19.28 2.12
N LEU A 62 17.32 19.13 2.45
CA LEU A 62 17.78 19.05 3.83
C LEU A 62 17.36 20.29 4.62
N ASN A 63 17.62 21.47 4.07
CA ASN A 63 17.37 22.73 4.76
C ASN A 63 15.87 23.10 4.81
N ARG A 64 15.12 22.89 3.73
CA ARG A 64 13.73 23.36 3.63
C ARG A 64 12.68 22.39 4.16
N LEU A 65 12.91 21.08 3.99
CA LEU A 65 11.92 20.06 4.33
C LEU A 65 12.38 19.25 5.54
N LEU A 66 13.55 18.62 5.43
CA LEU A 66 13.99 17.59 6.38
C LEU A 66 14.54 18.16 7.70
N SER A 67 14.63 19.49 7.82
CA SER A 67 14.82 20.23 9.06
C SER A 67 13.54 20.33 9.92
N SER A 68 12.36 20.07 9.33
CA SER A 68 11.10 20.10 10.07
C SER A 68 10.78 18.76 10.73
N ASP A 69 10.40 18.81 12.00
CA ASP A 69 9.91 17.67 12.80
C ASP A 69 8.65 17.01 12.21
N LYS A 70 7.89 17.73 11.38
CA LYS A 70 6.70 17.23 10.66
C LYS A 70 7.00 16.05 9.73
N PHE A 71 8.24 15.87 9.28
CA PHE A 71 8.64 14.70 8.50
C PHE A 71 8.99 13.48 9.35
N TYR A 72 8.94 13.61 10.67
CA TYR A 72 9.32 12.57 11.63
C TYR A 72 8.22 12.31 12.66
N TYR A 73 6.99 12.76 12.35
CA TYR A 73 5.85 12.64 13.28
C TYR A 73 5.28 11.22 13.37
N LEU A 74 5.50 10.38 12.35
CA LEU A 74 5.06 8.97 12.31
C LEU A 74 6.25 8.03 12.46
N GLY A 75 6.08 6.97 13.25
CA GLY A 75 7.07 5.91 13.39
C GLY A 75 8.31 6.34 14.17
N VAL A 76 8.24 7.46 14.90
CA VAL A 76 9.29 7.97 15.78
C VAL A 76 8.72 8.29 17.14
N ARG A 77 9.34 7.75 18.20
CA ARG A 77 8.95 8.05 19.58
C ARG A 77 9.11 9.55 19.85
N THR A 78 8.18 10.13 20.60
CA THR A 78 8.18 11.56 20.93
C THR A 78 9.52 12.06 21.47
N LYS A 79 10.16 11.30 22.37
CA LYS A 79 11.48 11.63 22.95
C LYS A 79 12.65 11.61 21.98
N ASP A 80 12.50 10.95 20.83
CA ASP A 80 13.54 10.80 19.82
C ASP A 80 13.28 11.71 18.60
N ARG A 81 12.13 12.40 18.51
CA ARG A 81 11.75 13.22 17.36
C ARG A 81 12.72 14.35 17.05
N THR A 82 13.38 14.92 18.07
CA THR A 82 14.35 16.01 17.90
C THR A 82 15.71 15.54 17.35
N LYS A 83 15.95 14.23 17.24
CA LYS A 83 17.26 13.66 16.84
C LYS A 83 17.44 13.46 15.34
N TYR A 84 16.35 13.48 14.57
CA TYR A 84 16.35 13.18 13.14
C TYR A 84 16.32 14.40 12.23
N PRO A 85 15.60 15.49 12.59
CA PRO A 85 15.61 16.69 11.77
C PRO A 85 17.03 17.20 11.52
N VAL A 86 17.26 17.71 10.30
CA VAL A 86 18.55 18.29 9.92
C VAL A 86 18.81 19.52 10.79
N THR A 87 19.92 19.50 11.52
CA THR A 87 20.45 20.67 12.23
C THR A 87 21.46 21.41 11.35
N GLU A 88 21.84 22.63 11.72
CA GLU A 88 22.88 23.38 10.99
C GLU A 88 24.23 22.64 10.97
N GLU A 89 24.57 21.93 12.05
CA GLU A 89 25.79 21.12 12.13
C GLU A 89 25.73 19.98 11.09
N VAL A 90 24.65 19.19 11.11
CA VAL A 90 24.43 18.08 10.17
C VAL A 90 24.44 18.59 8.73
N PHE A 91 23.80 19.74 8.47
CA PHE A 91 23.79 20.35 7.15
C PHE A 91 25.20 20.68 6.65
N LYS A 92 26.02 21.36 7.47
CA LYS A 92 27.40 21.74 7.11
C LYS A 92 28.28 20.51 6.88
N GLU A 93 28.13 19.49 7.70
CA GLU A 93 28.89 18.24 7.56
C GLU A 93 28.55 17.49 6.28
N ILE A 94 27.25 17.35 5.96
CA ILE A 94 26.82 16.72 4.71
C ILE A 94 27.26 17.56 3.51
N GLN A 95 27.17 18.89 3.59
CA GLN A 95 27.65 19.79 2.53
C GLN A 95 29.14 19.59 2.25
N GLN A 96 29.97 19.59 3.30
CA GLN A 96 31.41 19.36 3.16
C GLN A 96 31.72 17.96 2.64
N PHE A 97 30.98 16.95 3.10
CA PHE A 97 31.13 15.59 2.60
C PHE A 97 30.83 15.48 1.10
N LEU A 98 29.71 16.06 0.65
CA LEU A 98 29.30 16.03 -0.75
C LEU A 98 30.26 16.81 -1.66
N GLN A 99 30.88 17.89 -1.17
CA GLN A 99 31.93 18.60 -1.90
C GLN A 99 33.18 17.74 -2.14
N ASN A 100 33.51 16.84 -1.21
CA ASN A 100 34.71 16.01 -1.29
C ASN A 100 34.50 14.70 -2.06
N TYR A 101 33.33 14.07 -1.94
CA TYR A 101 33.08 12.71 -2.45
C TYR A 101 31.98 12.63 -3.52
N GLY A 102 31.04 13.58 -3.56
CA GLY A 102 29.90 13.55 -4.50
C GLY A 102 28.93 12.38 -4.27
N PHE A 103 27.80 12.38 -5.00
CA PHE A 103 26.80 11.30 -4.93
C PHE A 103 27.22 10.04 -5.68
N GLU A 104 28.01 10.22 -6.73
CA GLU A 104 28.47 9.20 -7.65
C GLU A 104 29.33 8.17 -6.93
N GLN A 105 30.17 8.64 -6.01
CA GLN A 105 31.03 7.76 -5.22
C GLN A 105 30.23 7.02 -4.13
N ILE A 106 29.28 7.71 -3.49
CA ILE A 106 28.43 7.15 -2.43
C ILE A 106 27.62 5.97 -3.00
N PHE A 107 26.88 6.23 -4.07
CA PHE A 107 25.96 5.30 -4.71
C PHE A 107 26.58 4.62 -5.94
N SER A 108 27.89 4.41 -5.93
CA SER A 108 28.57 3.58 -6.92
C SER A 108 28.22 2.10 -6.73
N LEU A 109 28.36 1.30 -7.79
CA LEU A 109 28.18 -0.14 -7.69
C LEU A 109 29.22 -0.71 -6.72
N ARG A 110 28.74 -1.34 -5.64
CA ARG A 110 29.60 -1.94 -4.62
C ARG A 110 29.84 -3.42 -4.92
N GLN A 111 31.08 -3.86 -4.78
CA GLN A 111 31.36 -5.29 -4.68
C GLN A 111 30.79 -5.82 -3.36
N ILE A 112 30.16 -7.00 -3.42
CA ILE A 112 29.65 -7.70 -2.24
C ILE A 112 30.81 -7.87 -1.26
N SER A 113 30.65 -7.34 -0.05
CA SER A 113 31.65 -7.46 1.01
C SER A 113 31.00 -8.07 2.24
N ASP A 114 31.78 -8.85 3.00
CA ASP A 114 31.37 -9.41 4.28
C ASP A 114 31.11 -8.28 5.27
N PHE A 115 29.87 -7.80 5.31
CA PHE A 115 29.49 -6.64 6.07
C PHE A 115 28.92 -7.03 7.44
N ASN A 116 29.61 -6.62 8.52
CA ASN A 116 29.14 -6.83 9.88
C ASN A 116 28.15 -5.73 10.31
N PHE A 117 26.86 -6.03 10.19
CA PHE A 117 25.75 -5.15 10.57
C PHE A 117 25.66 -4.80 12.06
N LYS A 118 26.33 -5.53 12.95
CA LYS A 118 26.37 -5.20 14.38
C LYS A 118 27.36 -4.07 14.70
N LYS A 119 28.43 -3.91 13.91
CA LYS A 119 29.52 -2.95 14.19
C LYS A 119 29.47 -1.69 13.30
N GLY A 120 28.94 -1.79 12.08
CA GLY A 120 28.99 -0.73 11.09
C GLY A 120 27.69 0.05 10.84
N ILE A 121 27.76 0.95 9.87
CA ILE A 121 26.58 1.54 9.21
C ILE A 121 26.10 0.57 8.15
N PHE A 122 24.86 0.16 8.24
CA PHE A 122 24.33 -0.96 7.49
C PHE A 122 24.22 -0.77 5.97
N CYS A 123 24.12 0.47 5.49
CA CYS A 123 24.30 0.76 4.06
C CYS A 123 25.76 0.72 3.59
N GLY A 124 26.71 0.35 4.47
CA GLY A 124 28.13 0.22 4.17
C GLY A 124 28.86 1.54 3.88
N HIS A 125 28.21 2.70 3.96
CA HIS A 125 28.86 3.99 3.77
C HIS A 125 29.80 4.29 4.94
N LYS A 126 31.05 4.61 4.62
CA LYS A 126 32.08 5.01 5.58
C LYS A 126 32.14 6.53 5.66
N ASN A 127 32.65 7.06 6.78
CA ASN A 127 32.90 8.50 6.97
C ASN A 127 31.66 9.41 6.91
N ILE A 128 30.45 8.85 7.09
CA ILE A 128 29.21 9.62 7.24
C ILE A 128 28.63 9.27 8.61
N LYS A 129 28.08 10.26 9.33
CA LYS A 129 27.43 10.03 10.62
C LYS A 129 26.20 9.13 10.48
N LYS A 130 25.81 8.53 11.61
CA LYS A 130 24.65 7.65 11.73
C LYS A 130 23.38 8.47 11.81
N PHE A 131 22.41 8.17 10.95
CA PHE A 131 21.08 8.77 11.01
C PHE A 131 20.41 8.46 12.36
N GLY A 132 20.05 9.51 13.12
CA GLY A 132 19.52 9.40 14.49
C GLY A 132 20.57 9.03 15.56
N GLY A 133 21.86 9.08 15.22
CA GLY A 133 22.97 8.79 16.14
C GLY A 133 22.89 7.39 16.76
N ARG A 134 22.86 7.31 18.09
CA ARG A 134 22.73 6.04 18.83
C ARG A 134 21.29 5.48 18.82
N SER A 135 20.30 6.33 18.51
CA SER A 135 18.91 5.87 18.38
C SER A 135 18.74 5.02 17.12
N GLY A 136 19.57 5.18 16.09
CA GLY A 136 19.56 4.33 14.90
C GLY A 136 18.29 4.48 14.04
N LEU A 137 18.04 3.50 13.18
CA LEU A 137 17.01 3.57 12.16
C LEU A 137 15.59 3.63 12.77
N ILE A 138 14.79 4.57 12.28
CA ILE A 138 13.36 4.70 12.63
C ILE A 138 12.49 3.85 11.73
N PHE A 139 11.32 3.48 12.25
CA PHE A 139 10.30 2.72 11.51
C PHE A 139 9.90 3.40 10.20
N LEU A 140 9.84 4.72 10.21
CA LEU A 140 9.51 5.51 9.03
C LEU A 140 10.43 5.18 7.85
N SER A 141 11.75 5.09 8.10
CA SER A 141 12.74 4.75 7.09
C SER A 141 12.68 3.28 6.69
N SER A 142 12.50 2.35 7.62
CA SER A 142 12.16 0.97 7.31
C SER A 142 11.30 0.35 8.41
N PHE A 143 10.18 -0.26 8.03
CA PHE A 143 9.28 -0.88 9.00
C PHE A 143 9.81 -2.24 9.47
N HIS A 144 10.66 -2.88 8.68
CA HIS A 144 11.32 -4.15 9.00
C HIS A 144 12.63 -3.96 9.78
N ALA A 145 13.40 -2.92 9.45
CA ALA A 145 14.73 -2.69 10.00
C ALA A 145 14.77 -1.61 11.08
N GLY A 146 13.87 -0.62 11.00
CA GLY A 146 13.74 0.43 12.00
C GLY A 146 13.13 -0.12 13.27
N LYS A 147 13.58 0.35 14.44
CA LYS A 147 13.28 -0.31 15.72
C LYS A 147 11.78 -0.56 15.96
N PRO A 148 11.31 -1.82 15.93
CA PRO A 148 10.26 -2.23 16.83
C PRO A 148 10.83 -2.43 18.22
N TYR A 149 9.98 -2.32 19.23
CA TYR A 149 10.32 -2.64 20.61
C TYR A 149 11.22 -3.87 20.68
N PHE A 150 12.27 -3.80 21.52
CA PHE A 150 13.18 -4.88 21.89
C PHE A 150 12.86 -6.17 21.14
N ARG A 151 13.58 -6.42 20.02
CA ARG A 151 13.49 -7.65 19.23
C ARG A 151 13.30 -8.84 20.17
N ASP A 152 12.61 -9.88 19.71
CA ASP A 152 12.22 -11.10 20.45
C ASP A 152 13.33 -11.84 21.22
N ASN A 153 14.55 -11.28 21.30
CA ASN A 153 15.61 -11.64 22.23
C ASN A 153 15.95 -10.47 23.18
N ILE A 154 15.74 -10.69 24.49
CA ILE A 154 16.14 -9.79 25.61
C ILE A 154 17.62 -9.38 25.52
N PHE A 155 18.45 -10.17 24.83
CA PHE A 155 19.90 -10.00 24.74
C PHE A 155 20.40 -9.21 23.53
N ASP A 156 19.62 -9.05 22.45
CA ASP A 156 20.11 -8.38 21.22
C ASP A 156 19.70 -6.89 21.23
N LYS A 157 20.55 -6.07 21.86
CA LYS A 157 20.30 -4.63 22.12
C LYS A 157 20.83 -3.69 21.04
N PHE A 158 21.27 -4.19 19.88
CA PHE A 158 21.87 -3.32 18.85
C PHE A 158 20.81 -2.75 17.90
N ASN A 159 20.97 -1.49 17.50
CA ASN A 159 20.12 -0.83 16.51
C ASN A 159 20.82 -0.87 15.16
N LEU A 160 20.06 -1.20 14.11
CA LEU A 160 20.52 -0.96 12.74
C LEU A 160 20.65 0.55 12.52
N ASN A 161 21.72 0.97 11.85
CA ASN A 161 22.00 2.38 11.58
C ASN A 161 22.21 2.57 10.08
N LEU A 162 21.56 3.56 9.49
CA LEU A 162 21.91 4.08 8.17
C LEU A 162 22.83 5.29 8.31
N CYS A 163 23.55 5.62 7.24
CA CYS A 163 24.19 6.94 7.17
C CYS A 163 23.10 8.01 7.03
N GLU A 164 23.41 9.23 7.47
CA GLU A 164 22.48 10.37 7.38
C GLU A 164 21.93 10.57 5.97
N ILE A 165 22.77 10.50 4.94
CA ILE A 165 22.34 10.67 3.54
C ILE A 165 21.29 9.62 3.15
N CYS A 166 21.54 8.33 3.39
CA CYS A 166 20.54 7.28 3.11
C CYS A 166 19.26 7.45 3.95
N GLY A 167 19.39 7.85 5.23
CA GLY A 167 18.25 8.09 6.10
C GLY A 167 17.37 9.22 5.58
N TYR A 168 17.97 10.34 5.21
CA TYR A 168 17.29 11.50 4.65
C TYR A 168 16.67 11.21 3.28
N LEU A 169 17.35 10.47 2.41
CA LEU A 169 16.77 10.01 1.14
C LEU A 169 15.58 9.09 1.36
N ALA A 170 15.65 8.17 2.33
CA ALA A 170 14.53 7.27 2.64
C ALA A 170 13.30 8.04 3.14
N VAL A 171 13.51 9.05 4.00
CA VAL A 171 12.42 9.93 4.46
C VAL A 171 11.88 10.75 3.29
N LEU A 172 12.75 11.36 2.47
CA LEU A 172 12.34 12.12 1.29
C LEU A 172 11.54 11.28 0.31
N GLY A 173 11.98 10.06 0.02
CA GLY A 173 11.31 9.14 -0.88
C GLY A 173 9.94 8.73 -0.37
N LEU A 174 9.83 8.40 0.93
CA LEU A 174 8.54 8.09 1.54
C LEU A 174 7.56 9.27 1.43
N TYR A 175 7.99 10.49 1.74
CA TYR A 175 7.10 11.65 1.68
C TYR A 175 6.85 12.19 0.26
N SER A 176 7.59 11.71 -0.73
CA SER A 176 7.41 12.09 -2.14
C SER A 176 6.55 11.09 -2.91
N PHE A 177 6.60 9.80 -2.57
CA PHE A 177 5.94 8.73 -3.34
C PHE A 177 5.07 7.79 -2.49
N GLY A 178 5.20 7.80 -1.16
CA GLY A 178 4.38 7.00 -0.26
C GLY A 178 3.10 7.73 0.17
N PHE A 179 2.01 6.98 0.31
CA PHE A 179 0.70 7.50 0.70
C PHE A 179 0.51 7.32 2.21
N ILE A 180 0.03 8.36 2.89
CA ILE A 180 -0.33 8.29 4.31
C ILE A 180 -1.84 8.47 4.40
N ILE A 181 -2.54 7.35 4.53
CA ILE A 181 -3.99 7.27 4.55
C ILE A 181 -4.47 7.15 6.00
N GLN A 182 -5.60 7.78 6.33
CA GLN A 182 -6.18 7.79 7.66
C GLN A 182 -7.39 6.87 7.73
N MET A 183 -7.56 6.18 8.86
CA MET A 183 -8.71 5.32 9.15
C MET A 183 -9.21 5.53 10.58
N GLY A 184 -10.51 5.35 10.80
CA GLY A 184 -11.13 5.52 12.10
C GLY A 184 -11.24 6.99 12.51
N SER A 185 -11.73 7.20 13.74
CA SER A 185 -12.00 8.52 14.31
C SER A 185 -11.62 8.60 15.79
N GLY A 186 -11.44 9.82 16.30
CA GLY A 186 -11.08 10.07 17.70
C GLY A 186 -9.81 9.35 18.15
N LYS A 187 -9.89 8.69 19.32
CA LYS A 187 -8.79 7.92 19.93
C LYS A 187 -8.42 6.65 19.14
N ASN A 188 -9.30 6.23 18.23
CA ASN A 188 -9.14 5.03 17.41
C ASN A 188 -8.52 5.34 16.04
N LYS A 189 -8.05 6.57 15.82
CA LYS A 189 -7.45 7.00 14.56
C LYS A 189 -6.16 6.23 14.30
N LYS A 190 -6.12 5.56 13.15
CA LYS A 190 -4.95 4.84 12.62
C LYS A 190 -4.50 5.45 11.31
N TYR A 191 -3.25 5.17 10.96
CA TYR A 191 -2.61 5.60 9.72
C TYR A 191 -2.12 4.37 8.99
N VAL A 192 -2.41 4.27 7.70
CA VAL A 192 -1.85 3.26 6.82
C VAL A 192 -0.86 3.95 5.90
N ILE A 193 0.42 3.61 6.09
CA ILE A 193 1.49 4.04 5.20
C ILE A 193 1.56 3.02 4.07
N THR A 194 1.30 3.50 2.86
CA THR A 194 1.24 2.69 1.64
C THR A 194 2.41 3.08 0.74
N LEU A 195 3.32 2.14 0.52
CA LEU A 195 4.51 2.35 -0.28
C LEU A 195 4.38 1.57 -1.61
N PRO A 196 4.28 2.27 -2.76
CA PRO A 196 4.27 1.60 -4.06
C PRO A 196 5.65 0.99 -4.34
N ILE A 197 5.65 -0.30 -4.67
CA ILE A 197 6.84 -1.06 -5.05
C ILE A 197 6.66 -1.49 -6.51
N PRO A 198 7.45 -0.93 -7.43
CA PRO A 198 7.38 -1.34 -8.82
C PRO A 198 8.00 -2.71 -9.06
N GLU A 199 7.37 -3.48 -9.94
CA GLU A 199 7.98 -4.67 -10.56
C GLU A 199 8.62 -4.38 -11.92
N VAL A 200 8.32 -3.23 -12.50
CA VAL A 200 8.83 -2.78 -13.81
C VAL A 200 9.59 -1.46 -13.66
N ASP A 201 10.38 -1.13 -14.68
CA ASP A 201 11.15 0.10 -14.66
C ASP A 201 10.22 1.33 -14.70
N ILE A 202 10.46 2.30 -13.82
CA ILE A 202 9.66 3.52 -13.71
C ILE A 202 10.45 4.70 -14.30
N GLY A 203 9.94 5.29 -15.38
CA GLY A 203 10.46 6.53 -15.95
C GLY A 203 9.92 7.80 -15.27
N MET A 204 10.42 8.96 -15.72
CA MET A 204 10.08 10.27 -15.16
C MET A 204 8.58 10.60 -15.19
N ASN A 205 7.87 10.27 -16.27
CA ASN A 205 6.42 10.54 -16.38
C ASN A 205 5.63 9.75 -15.35
N GLN A 206 5.98 8.48 -15.17
CA GLN A 206 5.36 7.60 -14.18
C GLN A 206 5.67 8.07 -12.75
N LEU A 207 6.89 8.55 -12.49
CA LEU A 207 7.25 9.18 -11.21
C LEU A 207 6.40 10.43 -10.94
N TYR A 208 6.13 11.28 -11.94
CA TYR A 208 5.24 12.42 -11.78
C TYR A 208 3.81 12.00 -11.45
N VAL A 209 3.30 10.94 -12.07
CA VAL A 209 1.99 10.36 -11.73
C VAL A 209 1.97 9.93 -10.26
N LEU A 210 2.97 9.19 -9.79
CA LEU A 210 3.06 8.78 -8.37
C LEU A 210 3.16 9.97 -7.41
N MET A 211 3.93 11.01 -7.75
CA MET A 211 4.02 12.24 -6.93
C MET A 211 2.67 12.98 -6.88
N SER A 212 1.95 13.04 -7.99
CA SER A 212 0.61 13.66 -8.04
C SER A 212 -0.39 12.90 -7.18
N LEU A 213 -0.36 11.56 -7.23
CA LEU A 213 -1.15 10.69 -6.37
C LEU A 213 -0.80 10.89 -4.90
N GLN A 214 0.50 10.99 -4.57
CA GLN A 214 0.95 11.24 -3.21
C GLN A 214 0.31 12.50 -2.63
N LYS A 215 0.24 13.58 -3.41
CA LYS A 215 -0.40 14.83 -2.99
C LYS A 215 -1.90 14.69 -2.82
N ARG A 216 -2.58 14.00 -3.74
CA ARG A 216 -4.03 13.77 -3.67
C ARG A 216 -4.44 12.90 -2.48
N LEU A 217 -3.62 11.90 -2.17
CA LEU A 217 -3.87 10.92 -1.12
C LEU A 217 -3.30 11.32 0.25
N HIS A 218 -2.57 12.43 0.33
CA HIS A 218 -1.99 12.89 1.59
C HIS A 218 -3.09 13.22 2.60
N ASN A 219 -3.09 12.54 3.75
CA ASN A 219 -4.11 12.67 4.80
C ASN A 219 -5.54 12.32 4.33
N PHE A 220 -5.68 11.55 3.26
CA PHE A 220 -6.98 11.06 2.81
C PHE A 220 -7.62 10.20 3.89
N TRP A 221 -8.88 10.46 4.22
CA TRP A 221 -9.65 9.63 5.14
C TRP A 221 -10.39 8.56 4.34
N LEU A 222 -10.06 7.29 4.59
CA LEU A 222 -10.63 6.17 3.86
C LEU A 222 -12.02 5.80 4.37
N SER A 223 -12.11 5.51 5.66
CA SER A 223 -13.29 4.95 6.31
C SER A 223 -13.11 4.91 7.83
N ASP A 224 -14.13 4.39 8.52
CA ASP A 224 -13.96 3.85 9.87
C ASP A 224 -12.91 2.71 9.93
N LEU A 225 -12.62 2.21 11.13
CA LEU A 225 -11.64 1.15 11.33
C LEU A 225 -12.03 -0.12 10.55
N LEU A 226 -11.14 -0.53 9.65
CA LEU A 226 -11.22 -1.77 8.90
C LEU A 226 -10.00 -2.66 9.18
N PRO A 227 -10.11 -3.99 9.00
CA PRO A 227 -8.94 -4.86 8.96
C PRO A 227 -7.98 -4.43 7.83
N MET A 228 -6.67 -4.53 8.09
CA MET A 228 -5.65 -4.18 7.11
C MET A 228 -5.76 -4.98 5.80
N LYS A 229 -6.25 -6.23 5.86
CA LYS A 229 -6.46 -7.08 4.67
C LYS A 229 -7.45 -6.45 3.68
N THR A 230 -8.44 -5.69 4.17
CA THR A 230 -9.46 -5.06 3.32
C THR A 230 -9.12 -3.63 2.92
N PHE A 231 -7.97 -3.11 3.37
CA PHE A 231 -7.59 -1.72 3.14
C PHE A 231 -7.47 -1.40 1.65
N LEU A 232 -6.76 -2.24 0.89
CA LEU A 232 -6.41 -1.93 -0.49
C LEU A 232 -7.64 -1.90 -1.40
N ILE A 233 -8.52 -2.91 -1.31
CA ILE A 233 -9.77 -2.91 -2.09
C ILE A 233 -10.65 -1.71 -1.73
N GLY A 234 -10.66 -1.30 -0.45
CA GLY A 234 -11.39 -0.12 -0.01
C GLY A 234 -10.82 1.17 -0.58
N LEU A 235 -9.49 1.32 -0.58
CA LEU A 235 -8.80 2.46 -1.17
C LEU A 235 -9.08 2.57 -2.67
N LEU A 236 -9.03 1.45 -3.39
CA LEU A 236 -9.30 1.41 -4.82
C LEU A 236 -10.76 1.72 -5.15
N ALA A 237 -11.72 1.26 -4.34
CA ALA A 237 -13.11 1.65 -4.53
C ALA A 237 -13.33 3.15 -4.33
N LYS A 238 -12.68 3.76 -3.34
CA LYS A 238 -12.78 5.21 -3.08
C LYS A 238 -11.98 6.07 -4.07
N VAL A 239 -10.94 5.50 -4.68
CA VAL A 239 -10.08 6.18 -5.65
C VAL A 239 -9.87 5.26 -6.87
N PRO A 240 -10.91 5.06 -7.71
CA PRO A 240 -10.87 4.07 -8.80
C PRO A 240 -9.75 4.30 -9.81
N SER A 241 -9.40 5.56 -10.07
CA SER A 241 -8.29 5.98 -10.94
C SER A 241 -6.94 5.38 -10.53
N LEU A 242 -6.78 4.98 -9.26
CA LEU A 242 -5.55 4.33 -8.80
C LEU A 242 -5.38 2.94 -9.43
N SER A 243 -6.46 2.27 -9.80
CA SER A 243 -6.44 0.95 -10.45
C SER A 243 -5.78 1.01 -11.83
N GLU A 244 -6.07 2.05 -12.62
CA GLU A 244 -5.41 2.26 -13.92
C GLU A 244 -3.90 2.38 -13.75
N ILE A 245 -3.46 3.18 -12.78
CA ILE A 245 -2.04 3.41 -12.49
C ILE A 245 -1.36 2.14 -11.97
N ILE A 246 -2.02 1.36 -11.12
CA ILE A 246 -1.51 0.07 -10.65
C ILE A 246 -1.33 -0.91 -11.81
N ASN A 247 -2.29 -0.97 -12.73
CA ASN A 247 -2.23 -1.86 -13.87
C ASN A 247 -1.13 -1.46 -14.86
N GLU A 248 -0.98 -0.15 -15.11
CA GLU A 248 0.07 0.38 -16.00
C GLU A 248 1.47 0.16 -15.42
N LEU A 249 1.65 0.42 -14.12
CA LEU A 249 2.95 0.42 -13.46
C LEU A 249 3.29 -0.89 -12.74
N GLN A 250 2.42 -1.90 -12.80
CA GLN A 250 2.55 -3.18 -12.11
C GLN A 250 3.03 -3.00 -10.65
N LEU A 251 2.26 -2.22 -9.89
CA LEU A 251 2.63 -1.87 -8.52
C LEU A 251 2.18 -2.94 -7.54
N GLN A 252 3.12 -3.41 -6.73
CA GLN A 252 2.80 -3.99 -5.43
C GLN A 252 2.73 -2.89 -4.37
N PHE A 253 2.06 -3.17 -3.25
CA PHE A 253 2.10 -2.27 -2.10
C PHE A 253 2.69 -2.94 -0.87
N HIS A 254 3.63 -2.24 -0.24
CA HIS A 254 3.97 -2.48 1.15
C HIS A 254 3.12 -1.56 2.03
N LEU A 255 2.24 -2.18 2.82
CA LEU A 255 1.34 -1.51 3.74
C LEU A 255 1.90 -1.60 5.16
N THR A 256 1.82 -0.50 5.91
CA THR A 256 2.12 -0.46 7.34
C THR A 256 1.00 0.23 8.10
N LEU A 257 0.37 -0.49 9.03
CA LEU A 257 -0.61 0.06 9.95
C LEU A 257 0.09 0.64 11.19
N VAL A 258 -0.17 1.91 11.46
CA VAL A 258 0.41 2.68 12.57
C VAL A 258 -0.72 3.28 13.42
N SER A 259 -0.63 3.11 14.74
CA SER A 259 -1.49 3.82 15.70
C SER A 259 -0.70 4.89 16.45
N LYS A 260 -1.36 6.00 16.74
CA LYS A 260 -0.84 7.04 17.64
C LYS A 260 -1.22 6.67 19.07
N GLU A 261 -0.23 6.33 19.91
CA GLU A 261 -0.43 6.31 21.36
C GLU A 261 0.01 7.66 21.95
N ASP A 262 -0.94 8.39 22.54
CA ASP A 262 -0.81 9.78 23.00
C ASP A 262 0.56 10.11 23.65
N ASN A 263 1.06 9.25 24.55
CA ASN A 263 2.29 9.50 25.33
C ASN A 263 3.41 8.46 25.14
N ARG A 264 3.19 7.38 24.38
CA ARG A 264 4.18 6.27 24.23
C ARG A 264 4.89 6.27 22.87
N GLY A 265 4.44 7.13 21.95
CA GLY A 265 4.93 7.20 20.57
C GLY A 265 4.11 6.33 19.64
N ASP A 266 4.36 6.44 18.34
CA ASP A 266 3.60 5.67 17.37
C ASP A 266 3.99 4.18 17.43
N ARG A 267 2.98 3.31 17.34
CA ARG A 267 3.17 1.87 17.31
C ARG A 267 2.87 1.35 15.91
N VAL A 268 3.82 0.63 15.34
CA VAL A 268 3.56 -0.22 14.18
C VAL A 268 2.78 -1.44 14.68
N GLU A 269 1.54 -1.58 14.22
CA GLU A 269 0.67 -2.69 14.61
C GLU A 269 0.83 -3.90 13.70
N ARG A 270 0.97 -3.65 12.40
CA ARG A 270 1.05 -4.71 11.37
C ARG A 270 1.70 -4.16 10.10
N THR A 271 2.41 -5.02 9.39
CA THR A 271 2.87 -4.79 8.02
C THR A 271 2.34 -5.89 7.11
N ALA A 272 2.18 -5.58 5.82
CA ALA A 272 1.80 -6.56 4.80
C ALA A 272 2.35 -6.13 3.43
N PHE A 273 2.83 -7.11 2.66
CA PHE A 273 2.99 -6.95 1.22
C PHE A 273 1.70 -7.46 0.58
N VAL A 274 1.12 -6.67 -0.31
CA VAL A 274 -0.16 -6.98 -0.93
C VAL A 274 -0.02 -6.79 -2.44
N ASP A 275 -0.43 -7.81 -3.19
CA ASP A 275 -0.60 -7.69 -4.63
C ASP A 275 -1.82 -6.80 -4.92
N ALA A 276 -1.57 -5.69 -5.60
CA ALA A 276 -2.61 -4.74 -5.94
C ALA A 276 -3.34 -5.08 -7.24
N LEU A 277 -2.75 -5.94 -8.08
CA LEU A 277 -3.26 -6.23 -9.42
C LEU A 277 -4.60 -6.95 -9.38
N ALA A 278 -4.76 -7.94 -8.49
CA ALA A 278 -6.02 -8.68 -8.36
C ALA A 278 -7.20 -7.75 -8.01
N PHE A 279 -7.01 -6.86 -7.03
CA PHE A 279 -8.04 -5.89 -6.63
C PHE A 279 -8.25 -4.80 -7.68
N SER A 280 -7.17 -4.34 -8.31
CA SER A 280 -7.22 -3.35 -9.38
C SER A 280 -8.05 -3.83 -10.58
N LYS A 281 -7.83 -5.08 -11.03
CA LYS A 281 -8.62 -5.71 -12.10
C LYS A 281 -10.11 -5.80 -11.74
N TYR A 282 -10.43 -6.15 -10.51
CA TYR A 282 -11.82 -6.19 -10.05
C TYR A 282 -12.47 -4.81 -10.10
N ILE A 283 -11.79 -3.79 -9.58
CA ILE A 283 -12.30 -2.41 -9.50
C ILE A 283 -12.42 -1.77 -10.90
N SER A 284 -11.47 -2.02 -11.81
CA SER A 284 -11.46 -1.40 -13.14
C SER A 284 -12.49 -1.98 -14.11
N VAL A 285 -13.01 -3.19 -13.88
CA VAL A 285 -13.95 -3.81 -14.83
C VAL A 285 -15.32 -3.12 -14.84
N SER A 286 -15.81 -2.63 -13.70
CA SER A 286 -17.17 -2.08 -13.65
C SER A 286 -17.41 -1.12 -12.49
N PRO A 287 -18.16 -0.03 -12.70
CA PRO A 287 -18.61 0.83 -11.61
C PRO A 287 -19.50 0.10 -10.59
N TYR A 288 -20.17 -0.98 -10.98
CA TYR A 288 -20.94 -1.80 -10.03
C TYR A 288 -20.04 -2.49 -9.00
N ASN A 289 -18.82 -2.90 -9.37
CA ASN A 289 -17.85 -3.48 -8.44
C ASN A 289 -17.38 -2.44 -7.41
N ILE A 290 -17.20 -1.20 -7.86
CA ILE A 290 -16.89 -0.06 -6.98
C ILE A 290 -18.02 0.13 -5.97
N VAL A 291 -19.26 0.25 -6.44
CA VAL A 291 -20.44 0.46 -5.59
C VAL A 291 -20.63 -0.69 -4.60
N THR A 292 -20.43 -1.94 -5.02
CA THR A 292 -20.47 -3.10 -4.12
C THR A 292 -19.48 -2.95 -2.98
N VAL A 293 -18.24 -2.55 -3.24
CA VAL A 293 -17.24 -2.35 -2.18
C VAL A 293 -17.59 -1.14 -1.32
N GLU A 294 -17.98 -0.01 -1.92
CA GLU A 294 -18.37 1.19 -1.17
C GLU A 294 -19.53 0.93 -0.19
N ASN A 295 -20.53 0.15 -0.62
CA ASN A 295 -21.64 -0.26 0.25
C ASN A 295 -21.16 -1.07 1.46
N LEU A 296 -20.12 -1.90 1.29
CA LEU A 296 -19.54 -2.70 2.36
C LEU A 296 -18.62 -1.88 3.28
N LEU A 297 -17.94 -0.85 2.76
CA LEU A 297 -17.14 0.07 3.58
C LEU A 297 -18.03 0.90 4.53
N GLY A 298 -19.29 1.08 4.18
CA GLY A 298 -20.22 1.90 4.96
C GLY A 298 -19.88 3.39 4.91
N ASN A 299 -20.41 4.14 5.88
CA ASN A 299 -20.18 5.57 6.04
C ASN A 299 -20.31 5.97 7.52
N TYR A 300 -20.34 7.28 7.81
CA TYR A 300 -20.44 7.77 9.20
C TYR A 300 -21.73 7.37 9.94
N ILE A 301 -22.78 6.94 9.21
CA ILE A 301 -24.05 6.45 9.76
C ILE A 301 -24.05 4.91 9.79
N ILE A 302 -23.59 4.29 8.70
CA ILE A 302 -23.69 2.85 8.46
C ILE A 302 -22.33 2.21 8.71
N LYS A 303 -22.26 1.37 9.75
CA LYS A 303 -21.04 0.63 10.07
C LYS A 303 -20.58 -0.26 8.91
N PRO A 304 -19.25 -0.44 8.74
CA PRO A 304 -18.70 -1.32 7.72
C PRO A 304 -19.14 -2.78 7.92
N LYS A 305 -19.37 -3.47 6.79
CA LYS A 305 -19.77 -4.87 6.69
C LYS A 305 -18.53 -5.76 6.55
N ILE A 306 -17.81 -5.88 7.67
CA ILE A 306 -16.44 -6.42 7.70
C ILE A 306 -16.38 -7.88 7.23
N SER A 307 -17.36 -8.72 7.58
CA SER A 307 -17.35 -10.15 7.24
C SER A 307 -17.45 -10.35 5.73
N SER A 308 -18.42 -9.70 5.08
CA SER A 308 -18.54 -9.74 3.61
C SER A 308 -17.27 -9.22 2.93
N LEU A 309 -16.72 -8.10 3.42
CA LEU A 309 -15.54 -7.49 2.82
C LEU A 309 -14.30 -8.41 2.92
N LEU A 310 -14.12 -9.13 4.03
CA LEU A 310 -13.03 -10.09 4.21
C LEU A 310 -13.15 -11.30 3.27
N GLU A 311 -14.37 -11.82 3.09
CA GLU A 311 -14.61 -12.95 2.19
C GLU A 311 -14.45 -12.51 0.71
N LEU A 312 -14.90 -11.31 0.33
CA LEU A 312 -14.65 -10.76 -1.00
C LEU A 312 -13.14 -10.68 -1.28
N VAL A 313 -12.39 -10.06 -0.37
CA VAL A 313 -10.94 -9.93 -0.51
C VAL A 313 -10.27 -11.29 -0.62
N THR A 314 -10.64 -12.24 0.25
CA THR A 314 -10.05 -13.58 0.23
C THR A 314 -10.37 -14.33 -1.06
N SER A 315 -11.58 -14.15 -1.61
CA SER A 315 -11.97 -14.73 -2.89
C SER A 315 -11.18 -14.16 -4.07
N LEU A 316 -10.92 -12.85 -4.08
CA LEU A 316 -10.17 -12.18 -5.16
C LEU A 316 -8.68 -12.48 -5.10
N ASP A 317 -8.10 -12.50 -3.90
CA ASP A 317 -6.67 -12.69 -3.66
C ASP A 317 -6.23 -14.14 -3.95
N ASN A 318 -7.05 -15.12 -3.53
CA ASN A 318 -6.71 -16.54 -3.62
C ASN A 318 -7.48 -17.30 -4.70
N TYR A 319 -8.34 -16.63 -5.46
CA TYR A 319 -9.31 -17.28 -6.36
C TYR A 319 -10.17 -18.35 -5.64
N ASP A 320 -10.48 -18.13 -4.36
CA ASP A 320 -11.15 -19.13 -3.51
C ASP A 320 -12.68 -19.14 -3.72
N ARG A 321 -13.18 -20.27 -4.23
CA ARG A 321 -14.61 -20.52 -4.47
C ARG A 321 -15.41 -20.60 -3.18
N ILE A 322 -14.82 -21.09 -2.08
CA ILE A 322 -15.54 -21.21 -0.80
C ILE A 322 -15.81 -19.82 -0.23
N SER A 323 -14.78 -18.97 -0.18
CA SER A 323 -14.92 -17.56 0.18
C SER A 323 -15.89 -16.82 -0.74
N LEU A 324 -15.90 -17.11 -2.05
CA LEU A 324 -16.88 -16.50 -2.97
C LEU A 324 -18.33 -16.82 -2.58
N LEU A 325 -18.65 -18.09 -2.29
CA LEU A 325 -20.01 -18.49 -1.88
C LEU A 325 -20.39 -17.87 -0.54
N LYS A 326 -19.46 -17.83 0.41
CA LYS A 326 -19.66 -17.14 1.70
C LYS A 326 -19.89 -15.65 1.51
N PHE A 327 -19.11 -15.01 0.64
CA PHE A 327 -19.25 -13.59 0.30
C PHE A 327 -20.66 -13.31 -0.23
N ALA A 328 -21.12 -14.05 -1.24
CA ALA A 328 -22.44 -13.84 -1.81
C ALA A 328 -23.56 -13.95 -0.75
N ARG A 329 -23.46 -14.93 0.15
CA ARG A 329 -24.42 -15.09 1.26
C ARG A 329 -24.36 -13.94 2.26
N LEU A 330 -23.15 -13.61 2.72
CA LEU A 330 -22.93 -12.56 3.71
C LEU A 330 -23.32 -11.19 3.16
N TYR A 331 -23.07 -10.92 1.88
CA TYR A 331 -23.46 -9.67 1.23
C TYR A 331 -24.95 -9.45 1.36
N VAL A 332 -25.76 -10.45 0.99
CA VAL A 332 -27.22 -10.37 1.12
C VAL A 332 -27.62 -10.18 2.59
N GLN A 333 -27.06 -10.98 3.51
CA GLN A 333 -27.39 -10.89 4.94
C GLN A 333 -27.02 -9.54 5.57
N GLU A 334 -25.89 -8.97 5.19
CA GLU A 334 -25.33 -7.77 5.82
C GLU A 334 -25.85 -6.48 5.19
N THR A 335 -26.29 -6.52 3.92
CA THR A 335 -26.77 -5.33 3.17
C THR A 335 -28.29 -5.27 3.02
N SER A 336 -29.02 -6.37 3.20
CA SER A 336 -30.49 -6.37 3.14
C SER A 336 -31.13 -5.82 4.40
N THR A 337 -32.40 -5.45 4.30
CA THR A 337 -33.27 -5.06 5.41
C THR A 337 -34.50 -5.93 5.41
N ASN A 338 -35.34 -5.84 6.46
CA ASN A 338 -36.57 -6.61 6.55
C ASN A 338 -37.55 -6.34 5.39
N ASN A 339 -37.43 -5.20 4.70
CA ASN A 339 -38.34 -4.79 3.63
C ASN A 339 -37.70 -4.91 2.23
N TRP A 340 -36.41 -5.26 2.15
CA TRP A 340 -35.69 -5.24 0.87
C TRP A 340 -34.47 -6.16 0.87
N THR A 341 -34.40 -7.03 -0.14
CA THR A 341 -33.27 -7.95 -0.32
C THR A 341 -32.28 -7.40 -1.36
N ASN A 342 -31.06 -7.10 -0.92
CA ASN A 342 -29.98 -6.61 -1.76
C ASN A 342 -29.17 -7.77 -2.34
N LEU A 343 -29.38 -8.05 -3.63
CA LEU A 343 -28.55 -8.98 -4.39
C LEU A 343 -27.33 -8.24 -5.00
N LEU A 344 -26.33 -9.02 -5.41
CA LEU A 344 -25.21 -8.49 -6.18
C LEU A 344 -25.70 -7.97 -7.54
N TYR A 345 -25.07 -6.90 -8.03
CA TYR A 345 -25.26 -6.46 -9.41
C TYR A 345 -24.86 -7.57 -10.39
N LEU A 346 -25.54 -7.63 -11.53
CA LEU A 346 -25.31 -8.67 -12.53
C LEU A 346 -23.86 -8.66 -13.05
N GLU A 347 -23.31 -7.46 -13.26
CA GLU A 347 -21.95 -7.23 -13.70
C GLU A 347 -20.93 -7.73 -12.67
N THR A 348 -21.18 -7.47 -11.39
CA THR A 348 -20.35 -7.97 -10.28
C THR A 348 -20.40 -9.48 -10.17
N ALA A 349 -21.61 -10.06 -10.22
CA ALA A 349 -21.78 -11.50 -10.20
C ALA A 349 -21.08 -12.17 -11.39
N ASN A 350 -21.22 -11.63 -12.59
CA ASN A 350 -20.57 -12.15 -13.79
C ASN A 350 -19.05 -12.11 -13.71
N TYR A 351 -18.47 -11.01 -13.20
CA TYR A 351 -17.02 -10.96 -12.97
C TYR A 351 -16.58 -12.07 -12.02
N LEU A 352 -17.24 -12.20 -10.87
CA LEU A 352 -16.84 -13.19 -9.87
C LEU A 352 -17.02 -14.63 -10.38
N LEU A 353 -18.09 -14.93 -11.11
CA LEU A 353 -18.29 -16.25 -11.71
C LEU A 353 -17.23 -16.57 -12.78
N ARG A 354 -16.83 -15.58 -13.59
CA ARG A 354 -15.85 -15.77 -14.66
C ARG A 354 -14.42 -15.83 -14.13
N GLU A 355 -14.00 -14.83 -13.36
CA GLU A 355 -12.60 -14.64 -12.95
C GLU A 355 -12.24 -15.41 -11.69
N VAL A 356 -13.17 -15.60 -10.75
CA VAL A 356 -12.90 -16.30 -9.48
C VAL A 356 -13.39 -17.74 -9.55
N ALA A 357 -14.65 -17.96 -9.93
CA ALA A 357 -15.16 -19.33 -10.04
C ALA A 357 -14.65 -20.06 -11.29
N MET A 358 -14.06 -19.37 -12.26
CA MET A 358 -13.56 -19.94 -13.52
C MET A 358 -14.66 -20.68 -14.31
N ILE A 359 -15.89 -20.18 -14.24
CA ILE A 359 -17.02 -20.72 -14.99
C ILE A 359 -16.96 -20.14 -16.40
N LYS A 360 -17.06 -21.01 -17.41
CA LYS A 360 -17.03 -20.60 -18.81
C LYS A 360 -18.18 -19.66 -19.14
N GLU A 361 -17.89 -18.66 -19.96
CA GLU A 361 -18.86 -17.61 -20.33
C GLU A 361 -20.11 -18.16 -21.02
N GLU A 362 -19.97 -19.23 -21.80
CA GLU A 362 -21.06 -19.97 -22.44
C GLU A 362 -22.09 -20.52 -21.42
N ILE A 363 -21.65 -20.92 -20.23
CA ILE A 363 -22.54 -21.39 -19.15
C ILE A 363 -23.24 -20.20 -18.50
N ILE A 364 -22.52 -19.10 -18.24
CA ILE A 364 -23.06 -17.88 -17.61
C ILE A 364 -24.10 -17.19 -18.51
N LYS A 365 -23.90 -17.24 -19.84
CA LYS A 365 -24.80 -16.66 -20.83
C LYS A 365 -25.94 -17.59 -21.25
N ASN A 366 -25.93 -18.85 -20.83
CA ASN A 366 -26.96 -19.82 -21.19
C ASN A 366 -28.36 -19.35 -20.73
N GLU A 367 -29.31 -19.35 -21.65
CA GLU A 367 -30.67 -18.85 -21.39
C GLU A 367 -31.41 -19.67 -20.34
N ALA A 368 -31.24 -21.00 -20.32
CA ALA A 368 -31.88 -21.87 -19.33
C ALA A 368 -31.33 -21.61 -17.92
N VAL A 369 -30.00 -21.45 -17.79
CA VAL A 369 -29.38 -21.08 -16.51
C VAL A 369 -29.88 -19.71 -16.03
N ARG A 370 -29.98 -18.74 -16.94
CA ARG A 370 -30.54 -17.41 -16.61
C ARG A 370 -32.02 -17.47 -16.23
N SER A 371 -32.81 -18.30 -16.90
CA SER A 371 -34.21 -18.51 -16.57
C SER A 371 -34.36 -19.05 -15.15
N ILE A 372 -33.63 -20.11 -14.81
CA ILE A 372 -33.61 -20.69 -13.46
C ILE A 372 -33.14 -19.66 -12.43
N ALA A 373 -32.07 -18.90 -12.72
CA ALA A 373 -31.57 -17.88 -11.81
C ALA A 373 -32.58 -16.74 -11.57
N LYS A 374 -33.30 -16.29 -12.61
CA LYS A 374 -34.40 -15.31 -12.47
C LYS A 374 -35.54 -15.86 -11.64
N THR A 375 -35.93 -17.12 -11.86
CA THR A 375 -36.96 -17.81 -11.09
C THR A 375 -36.56 -17.92 -9.61
N LEU A 376 -35.32 -18.30 -9.31
CA LEU A 376 -34.80 -18.31 -7.94
C LEU A 376 -34.76 -16.91 -7.33
N GLY A 377 -34.35 -15.89 -8.11
CA GLY A 377 -34.35 -14.49 -7.68
C GLY A 377 -35.75 -13.98 -7.33
N TYR A 378 -36.79 -14.40 -8.08
CA TYR A 378 -38.19 -14.05 -7.80
C TYR A 378 -38.62 -14.53 -6.40
N PHE A 379 -38.25 -15.76 -6.02
CA PHE A 379 -38.53 -16.29 -4.67
C PHE A 379 -37.79 -15.54 -3.55
N VAL A 380 -36.66 -14.91 -3.88
CA VAL A 380 -35.89 -14.12 -2.92
C VAL A 380 -36.45 -12.70 -2.78
N TRP A 381 -36.91 -12.09 -3.87
CA TRP A 381 -37.42 -10.72 -3.89
C TRP A 381 -38.84 -10.55 -3.37
N ASN A 382 -39.70 -11.56 -3.48
CA ASN A 382 -41.10 -11.43 -3.12
C ASN A 382 -41.37 -11.99 -1.71
N GLU A 383 -41.64 -11.12 -0.75
CA GLU A 383 -41.92 -11.48 0.66
C GLU A 383 -43.07 -12.48 0.78
N ASP A 384 -44.09 -12.40 -0.08
CA ASP A 384 -45.22 -13.33 -0.11
C ASP A 384 -44.81 -14.78 -0.43
N TYR A 385 -43.65 -14.95 -1.08
CA TYR A 385 -43.12 -16.24 -1.53
C TYR A 385 -41.84 -16.68 -0.78
N GLN A 386 -41.36 -15.90 0.19
CA GLN A 386 -40.30 -16.33 1.11
C GLN A 386 -40.80 -17.42 2.07
N ASN A 387 -42.11 -17.52 2.25
CA ASN A 387 -42.75 -18.70 2.81
C ASN A 387 -42.74 -19.79 1.75
N TYR A 388 -42.13 -20.93 2.04
CA TYR A 388 -41.94 -22.11 1.18
C TYR A 388 -43.22 -22.70 0.54
N SER A 389 -44.38 -22.05 0.66
CA SER A 389 -45.66 -22.48 0.10
C SER A 389 -45.58 -22.80 -1.39
N TYR A 390 -44.81 -22.06 -2.19
CA TYR A 390 -44.65 -22.35 -3.61
C TYR A 390 -43.73 -23.55 -3.89
N ALA A 391 -42.63 -23.70 -3.15
CA ALA A 391 -41.75 -24.87 -3.27
C ALA A 391 -42.46 -26.15 -2.81
N ASP A 392 -43.26 -26.06 -1.74
CA ASP A 392 -44.17 -27.12 -1.31
C ASP A 392 -45.29 -27.34 -2.32
N SER A 393 -45.80 -26.30 -2.97
CA SER A 393 -46.80 -26.44 -4.05
C SER A 393 -46.23 -27.15 -5.28
N LEU A 394 -44.97 -26.91 -5.65
CA LEU A 394 -44.27 -27.65 -6.71
C LEU A 394 -43.99 -29.10 -6.31
N ARG A 395 -43.64 -29.36 -5.05
CA ARG A 395 -43.50 -30.72 -4.51
C ARG A 395 -44.81 -31.49 -4.45
N ASN A 396 -45.91 -30.77 -4.17
CA ASN A 396 -47.26 -31.30 -4.05
C ASN A 396 -48.05 -31.24 -5.37
N ALA A 397 -47.50 -30.63 -6.42
CA ALA A 397 -48.06 -30.64 -7.76
C ALA A 397 -47.95 -32.06 -8.31
N LYS A 398 -48.97 -32.88 -8.02
CA LYS A 398 -49.17 -34.16 -8.69
C LYS A 398 -49.22 -33.87 -10.20
N THR A 399 -48.35 -34.51 -10.96
CA THR A 399 -48.52 -34.60 -12.41
C THR A 399 -49.84 -35.33 -12.65
N GLU A 400 -50.90 -34.59 -12.96
CA GLU A 400 -52.13 -35.17 -13.48
C GLU A 400 -51.83 -35.79 -14.85
N LYS A 401 -51.46 -37.05 -14.84
CA LYS A 401 -51.73 -38.00 -15.91
C LYS A 401 -51.90 -39.39 -15.29
N ASP A 402 -53.14 -39.66 -14.90
CA ASP A 402 -53.78 -40.96 -15.10
C ASP A 402 -55.25 -40.66 -15.44
N VAL A 403 -55.53 -40.55 -16.75
CA VAL A 403 -56.86 -40.76 -17.33
C VAL A 403 -56.78 -42.04 -18.12
#